data_AF-A0A937NMG7-F1
#
_entry.id   AF-A0A937NMG7-F1
#
_cell.length_a   1.000
_cell.length_b   1.000
_cell.length_c   1.000
_cell.angle_alpha   90.00
_cell.angle_beta   90.00
_cell.angle_gamma   90.00
#
_symmetry.space_group_name_H-M   'P 1'
#
loop_
_entity.id
_entity.type
_entity.pdbx_description
1 polymer ?
#
loop_
_entity_poly.entity_id
_entity_poly.type
_entity_poly.pdbx_seq_one_letter_code
_entity_poly.pdbx_strand_id
1 'polypeptide(L)'
;MTTEPYVVQVDPSGRLALTQVLLSSAGLHGGDRVLVFPLRPGLVYLRKVNTPKPLSREDLSTLMRTAFEGSGYTTREQVLTMVRETKRELAQE
;
A
#
# COMPACT_ATOMS: atom_id res chain seq x y z
N MET A 1 10.94 -17.46 -0.34
CA MET A 1 10.50 -16.94 -1.65
C MET A 1 9.62 -15.73 -1.39
N THR A 2 10.08 -14.54 -1.78
CA THR A 2 9.30 -13.30 -1.81
C THR A 2 8.70 -13.18 -3.20
N THR A 3 7.38 -13.25 -3.32
CA THR A 3 6.66 -12.96 -4.56
C THR A 3 6.75 -11.46 -4.85
N GLU A 4 6.93 -11.10 -6.12
CA GLU A 4 6.92 -9.71 -6.56
C GLU A 4 5.58 -9.03 -6.19
N PRO A 5 5.57 -7.71 -5.92
CA PRO A 5 4.34 -6.99 -5.62
C PRO A 5 3.49 -6.80 -6.89
N TYR A 6 2.18 -6.91 -6.75
CA TYR A 6 1.22 -6.72 -7.85
C TYR A 6 0.42 -5.44 -7.66
N VAL A 7 0.15 -4.71 -8.74
CA VAL A 7 -0.78 -3.57 -8.73
C VAL A 7 -2.18 -4.10 -8.99
N VAL A 8 -3.10 -3.83 -8.06
CA VAL A 8 -4.48 -4.31 -8.10
C VAL A 8 -5.43 -3.12 -7.99
N GLN A 9 -6.53 -3.16 -8.75
CA GLN A 9 -7.60 -2.18 -8.63
C GLN A 9 -8.51 -2.49 -7.43
N VAL A 10 -8.99 -1.44 -6.80
CA VAL A 10 -10.05 -1.50 -5.79
C VAL A 10 -11.35 -1.10 -6.48
N ASP A 11 -12.35 -1.95 -6.38
CA ASP A 11 -13.67 -1.68 -6.94
C ASP A 11 -14.41 -0.57 -6.15
N PRO A 12 -15.51 -0.02 -6.68
CA PRO A 12 -16.28 1.02 -5.99
C PRO A 12 -16.85 0.60 -4.64
N SER A 13 -16.90 -0.70 -4.33
CA SER A 13 -17.34 -1.23 -3.03
C SER A 13 -16.21 -1.35 -2.00
N GLY A 14 -14.99 -0.93 -2.37
CA GLY A 14 -13.81 -0.99 -1.51
C GLY A 14 -13.15 -2.37 -1.49
N ARG A 15 -13.49 -3.27 -2.41
CA ARG A 15 -12.92 -4.63 -2.48
C ARG A 15 -11.82 -4.70 -3.53
N LEU A 16 -10.87 -5.60 -3.30
CA LEU A 16 -9.80 -5.87 -4.27
C LEU A 16 -10.39 -6.62 -5.48
N ALA A 17 -10.29 -6.03 -6.66
CA ALA A 17 -10.69 -6.64 -7.92
C ALA A 17 -9.65 -7.66 -8.39
N LEU A 18 -9.57 -8.79 -7.67
CA LEU A 18 -8.65 -9.89 -7.96
C LEU A 18 -9.24 -10.81 -9.02
N THR A 19 -8.69 -10.78 -10.23
CA THR A 19 -9.04 -11.76 -11.27
C THR A 19 -8.34 -13.10 -10.99
N GLN A 20 -8.90 -14.20 -11.52
CA GLN A 20 -8.28 -15.52 -11.40
C GLN A 20 -6.84 -15.55 -11.96
N VAL A 21 -6.59 -14.75 -13.01
CA VAL A 21 -5.25 -14.59 -13.60
C VAL A 21 -4.29 -13.96 -12.60
N LEU A 22 -4.70 -12.87 -11.93
CA LEU A 22 -3.87 -12.19 -10.92
C LEU A 22 -3.60 -13.09 -9.72
N LEU A 23 -4.60 -13.86 -9.26
CA LEU A 23 -4.42 -14.80 -8.15
C LEU A 23 -3.38 -15.87 -8.47
N SER A 24 -3.47 -16.48 -9.66
CA SER A 24 -2.52 -17.49 -10.13
C SER A 24 -1.12 -16.91 -10.29
N SER A 25 -0.97 -15.73 -10.90
CA SER A 25 0.32 -15.07 -11.06
C SER A 25 0.96 -14.72 -9.71
N ALA A 26 0.16 -14.26 -8.74
CA ALA A 26 0.63 -13.90 -7.40
C ALA A 26 0.76 -15.10 -6.45
N GLY A 27 0.39 -16.31 -6.88
CA GLY A 27 0.39 -17.51 -6.05
C GLY A 27 -0.55 -17.41 -4.84
N LEU A 28 -1.63 -16.64 -4.95
CA LEU A 28 -2.59 -16.35 -3.88
C LEU A 28 -3.73 -17.37 -3.85
N HIS A 29 -4.05 -17.83 -2.65
CA HIS A 29 -5.10 -18.78 -2.33
C HIS A 29 -5.96 -18.27 -1.17
N GLY A 30 -7.17 -18.79 -1.04
CA GLY A 30 -8.05 -18.47 0.09
C GLY A 30 -7.38 -18.78 1.43
N GLY A 31 -7.33 -17.80 2.33
CA GLY A 31 -6.66 -17.91 3.64
C GLY A 31 -5.21 -17.41 3.67
N ASP A 32 -4.64 -17.03 2.53
CA ASP A 32 -3.32 -16.41 2.48
C ASP A 32 -3.32 -15.04 3.17
N ARG A 33 -2.17 -14.71 3.76
CA ARG A 33 -1.92 -13.39 4.34
C ARG A 33 -1.27 -12.50 3.27
N VAL A 34 -1.80 -11.30 3.14
CA VAL A 34 -1.33 -10.31 2.16
C VAL A 34 -1.08 -8.97 2.84
N LEU A 35 -0.08 -8.26 2.34
CA LEU A 35 0.09 -6.84 2.60
C LEU A 35 -0.56 -6.06 1.47
N VAL A 36 -1.33 -5.04 1.84
CA VAL A 36 -2.02 -4.14 0.91
C VAL A 36 -1.54 -2.72 1.18
N PHE A 37 -1.04 -2.04 0.16
CA PHE A 37 -0.58 -0.65 0.26
C PHE A 37 -1.32 0.23 -0.74
N PRO A 38 -1.95 1.33 -0.30
CA PRO A 38 -2.56 2.26 -1.22
C PRO A 38 -1.50 2.94 -2.08
N LEU A 39 -1.76 3.00 -3.39
CA LEU A 39 -0.93 3.72 -4.36
C LEU A 39 -1.53 5.07 -4.69
N ARG A 40 -2.80 5.04 -5.10
CA ARG A 40 -3.65 6.19 -5.43
C ARG A 40 -5.10 5.74 -5.33
N PRO A 41 -6.10 6.64 -5.33
CA PRO A 41 -7.50 6.25 -5.25
C PRO A 41 -7.85 5.14 -6.25
N GLY A 42 -8.40 4.03 -5.77
CA GLY A 42 -8.78 2.88 -6.59
C GLY A 42 -7.63 1.93 -6.99
N LEU A 43 -6.39 2.15 -6.52
CA LEU A 43 -5.24 1.30 -6.85
C LEU A 43 -4.37 1.00 -5.63
N VAL A 44 -3.95 -0.26 -5.49
CA VAL A 44 -3.13 -0.74 -4.38
C VAL A 44 -1.99 -1.64 -4.87
N TYR A 45 -0.88 -1.67 -4.13
CA TYR A 45 0.08 -2.76 -4.18
C TYR A 45 -0.38 -3.90 -3.29
N LEU A 46 -0.20 -5.13 -3.77
CA LEU A 46 -0.52 -6.34 -3.05
C LEU A 46 0.67 -7.30 -3.07
N ARG A 47 1.06 -7.80 -1.89
CA ARG A 47 2.18 -8.73 -1.72
C ARG A 47 1.80 -9.88 -0.78
N LYS A 48 1.94 -11.13 -1.24
CA LYS A 48 1.78 -12.32 -0.38
C LYS A 48 2.87 -12.36 0.69
N VAL A 49 2.51 -12.74 1.91
CA VAL A 49 3.44 -12.91 3.03
C VAL A 49 3.22 -14.25 3.75
N ASN A 50 4.30 -14.97 4.03
CA ASN A 50 4.23 -16.29 4.68
C ASN A 50 3.94 -16.19 6.18
N THR A 51 4.31 -15.08 6.81
CA THR A 51 3.99 -14.76 8.21
C THR A 51 3.71 -13.27 8.31
N PRO A 52 2.71 -12.84 9.11
CA PRO A 52 2.53 -11.44 9.46
C PRO A 52 3.59 -11.13 10.51
N LYS A 53 4.86 -11.14 10.10
CA LYS A 53 5.87 -10.43 10.86
C LYS A 53 5.50 -8.95 10.76
N PRO A 54 5.56 -8.19 11.87
CA PRO A 54 5.51 -6.74 11.79
C PRO A 54 6.52 -6.32 10.72
N LEU A 55 6.11 -5.43 9.83
CA LEU A 55 7.03 -4.86 8.86
C LEU A 55 8.24 -4.33 9.63
N SER A 56 9.45 -4.65 9.15
CA SER A 56 10.63 -4.02 9.72
C SER A 56 10.51 -2.49 9.52
N ARG A 57 11.18 -1.73 10.38
CA ARG A 57 11.21 -0.26 10.22
C ARG A 57 11.71 0.14 8.84
N GLU A 58 12.64 -0.62 8.27
CA GLU A 58 13.20 -0.41 6.95
C GLU A 58 12.16 -0.68 5.86
N ASP A 59 11.46 -1.81 5.93
CA ASP A 59 10.38 -2.13 4.99
C ASP A 59 9.30 -1.04 5.02
N LEU A 60 8.88 -0.63 6.22
CA LEU A 60 7.87 0.41 6.39
C LEU A 60 8.34 1.76 5.84
N SER A 61 9.61 2.12 6.07
CA SER A 61 10.21 3.35 5.56
C SER A 61 10.26 3.36 4.02
N THR A 62 10.67 2.25 3.41
CA THR A 62 10.67 2.07 1.95
C THR A 62 9.26 2.18 1.39
N LEU A 63 8.29 1.50 2.00
CA LEU A 63 6.89 1.53 1.57
C LEU A 63 6.29 2.94 1.64
N MET A 64 6.51 3.65 2.74
CA MET A 64 6.04 5.02 2.91
C MET A 64 6.68 5.94 1.87
N ARG A 65 7.99 5.80 1.62
CA ARG A 65 8.69 6.58 0.58
C ARG A 65 8.10 6.34 -0.80
N THR A 66 7.90 5.08 -1.19
CA THR A 66 7.29 4.74 -2.49
C THR A 66 5.88 5.30 -2.62
N ALA A 67 5.07 5.26 -1.56
CA ALA A 67 3.73 5.82 -1.57
C ALA A 67 3.73 7.36 -1.72
N PHE A 68 4.63 8.04 -1.01
CA PHE A 68 4.81 9.49 -1.14
C PHE A 68 5.27 9.89 -2.53
N GLU A 69 6.31 9.23 -3.05
CA GLU A 69 6.84 9.48 -4.40
C GLU A 69 5.76 9.24 -5.48
N GLY A 70 5.01 8.14 -5.37
CA GLY A 70 3.90 7.81 -6.28
C GLY A 70 2.74 8.82 -6.25
N SER A 71 2.62 9.57 -5.15
CA SER A 71 1.61 10.63 -4.97
C SER A 71 2.15 12.03 -5.30
N GLY A 72 3.37 12.13 -5.84
CA GLY A 72 4.01 13.40 -6.23
C GLY A 72 4.79 14.10 -5.10
N TYR A 73 4.89 13.48 -3.92
CA TYR A 73 5.68 13.98 -2.80
C TYR A 73 7.09 13.38 -2.87
N THR A 74 7.99 14.06 -3.58
CA THR A 74 9.36 13.58 -3.84
C THR A 74 10.38 14.18 -2.88
N THR A 75 10.01 15.21 -2.11
CA THR A 75 10.89 15.84 -1.12
C THR A 75 10.38 15.66 0.30
N ARG A 76 11.33 15.66 1.25
CA ARG A 76 11.04 15.60 2.68
C ARG A 76 10.16 16.78 3.12
N GLU A 77 10.43 17.97 2.60
CA GLU A 77 9.68 19.19 2.90
C GLU A 77 8.22 19.06 2.48
N GLN A 78 7.92 18.50 1.30
CA GLN A 78 6.55 18.29 0.84
C GLN A 78 5.79 17.34 1.77
N VAL A 79 6.41 16.24 2.18
CA VAL A 79 5.82 15.28 3.13
C VAL A 79 5.59 15.93 4.49
N LEU A 80 6.55 16.72 4.99
CA LEU A 80 6.43 17.41 6.27
C LEU A 80 5.33 18.48 6.26
N THR A 81 5.17 19.21 5.15
CA THR A 81 4.09 20.19 4.99
C THR A 81 2.73 19.50 5.03
N MET A 82 2.54 18.43 4.26
CA MET A 82 1.32 17.63 4.26
C MET A 82 0.97 17.13 5.68
N VAL A 83 1.93 16.56 6.40
CA VAL A 83 1.71 16.07 7.78
C VAL A 83 1.32 17.20 8.74
N ARG A 84 1.88 18.41 8.57
CA ARG A 84 1.52 19.57 9.38
C ARG A 84 0.11 20.07 9.08
N GLU A 85 -0.28 20.08 7.82
CA GLU A 85 -1.62 20.47 7.37
C GLU A 85 -2.68 19.50 7.91
N THR A 86 -2.48 18.20 7.73
CA THR A 86 -3.39 17.17 8.27
C THR A 86 -3.50 17.24 9.79
N LYS A 87 -2.40 17.50 10.51
CA LYS A 87 -2.46 17.69 11.98
C LYS A 87 -3.23 18.92 12.41
N ARG A 88 -3.23 19.98 11.60
CA ARG A 88 -4.00 21.20 11.89
C ARG A 88 -5.48 20.96 11.66
N GLU A 89 -5.84 20.27 10.57
CA GLU A 89 -7.23 19.89 10.26
C GLU A 89 -7.82 19.02 11.39
N LEU A 90 -7.10 17.99 11.83
CA LEU A 90 -7.52 17.10 12.93
C LEU A 90 -7.64 17.78 14.30
N ALA A 91 -6.98 18.93 14.50
CA ALA A 91 -7.08 19.69 15.75
C ALA A 91 -8.22 20.72 15.73
N GLN A 92 -8.85 20.90 14.57
CA GLN A 92 -10.00 21.78 14.36
C GLN A 92 -11.33 21.01 14.32
N GLU A 93 -11.28 19.67 14.31
CA GLU A 93 -12.40 18.75 14.58
C GLU A 93 -12.54 18.45 16.08
#